data_AF-A0A836ID40-F1
#
_entry.id   AF-A0A836ID40-F1
#
_cell.length_a   1.000
_cell.length_b   1.000
_cell.length_c   1.000
_cell.angle_alpha   90.00
_cell.angle_beta   90.00
_cell.angle_gamma   90.00
#
_symmetry.space_group_name_H-M   'P 1'
#
loop_
_entity.id
_entity.type
_entity.pdbx_description
1 polymer ?
#
loop_
_entity_poly.entity_id
_entity_poly.type
_entity_poly.pdbx_seq_one_letter_code
_entity_poly.pdbx_strand_id
1 'polypeptide(L)'
;MSSLAKAQSSAKNTKDRRQPPLRSSQKKKQKASSAADITLVPLPESIAYLSGKQRSESRWAKCYKQFEELSQLVCAMNSSVMQTKEAAEESPIDVANGASTSPLSGLKVEQLFPTLQVGYLARALGLNVCNKQVVSIVELVEENGPSTGFVDRRKLGYVLVDAMMTGTLGGPTLRKYSTASSAATMPAVEGSGVYLSAERLASFAPSLCVRKDEMTLLRAFEALDIDHRGYLEEDQIRTALMNGEESLLAEEVDIMWMAMCDPETNCAYYRDFAEILARE
;
A
#
# COMPACT_ATOMS: atom_id res chain seq x y z
N MET A 1 -50.73 32.33 -42.22
CA MET A 1 -51.16 30.91 -42.15
C MET A 1 -49.98 30.12 -41.60
N SER A 2 -49.98 29.43 -40.47
CA SER A 2 -50.98 29.11 -39.45
C SER A 2 -50.24 28.58 -38.21
N SER A 3 -50.82 28.87 -37.02
CA SER A 3 -50.84 28.10 -35.74
C SER A 3 -49.65 27.19 -35.39
N LEU A 4 -48.89 27.38 -34.30
CA LEU A 4 -49.24 27.44 -32.87
C LEU A 4 -50.17 26.31 -32.39
N ALA A 5 -49.58 25.27 -31.75
CA ALA A 5 -50.31 24.36 -30.87
C ALA A 5 -49.42 23.92 -29.71
N LYS A 6 -50.01 24.03 -28.53
CA LYS A 6 -49.49 23.83 -27.17
C LYS A 6 -50.19 22.56 -26.64
N ALA A 7 -49.50 21.69 -25.90
CA ALA A 7 -50.17 20.68 -25.09
C ALA A 7 -49.42 20.46 -23.76
N GLN A 8 -50.16 20.73 -22.68
CA GLN A 8 -49.83 20.46 -21.28
C GLN A 8 -50.51 19.15 -20.85
N SER A 9 -49.90 18.41 -19.93
CA SER A 9 -50.51 17.39 -19.04
C SER A 9 -49.38 16.95 -18.09
N SER A 10 -49.32 17.14 -16.77
CA SER A 10 -50.27 17.16 -15.64
C SER A 10 -50.93 15.82 -15.31
N ALA A 11 -50.25 14.99 -14.52
CA ALA A 11 -50.91 14.05 -13.62
C ALA A 11 -50.16 13.94 -12.28
N LYS A 12 -50.87 14.37 -11.23
CA LYS A 12 -50.60 14.12 -9.81
C LYS A 12 -50.69 12.63 -9.52
N ASN A 13 -49.85 12.10 -8.62
CA ASN A 13 -50.32 11.07 -7.71
C ASN A 13 -49.67 11.18 -6.32
N THR A 14 -50.53 11.06 -5.34
CA THR A 14 -50.37 11.28 -3.90
C THR A 14 -50.20 9.97 -3.15
N LYS A 15 -49.52 10.05 -2.00
CA LYS A 15 -49.66 9.22 -0.79
C LYS A 15 -49.38 7.71 -0.94
N ASP A 16 -48.41 7.20 -0.19
CA ASP A 16 -48.79 6.63 1.11
C ASP A 16 -47.63 6.46 2.11
N ARG A 17 -48.06 6.55 3.36
CA ARG A 17 -47.31 6.72 4.60
C ARG A 17 -47.30 5.38 5.33
N ARG A 18 -46.13 4.78 5.57
CA ARG A 18 -45.95 3.75 6.62
C ARG A 18 -44.56 3.85 7.25
N GLN A 19 -44.51 4.44 8.45
CA GLN A 19 -43.42 4.20 9.41
C GLN A 19 -43.82 3.03 10.32
N PRO A 20 -42.88 2.14 10.68
CA PRO A 20 -42.95 1.32 11.88
C PRO A 20 -42.09 1.88 13.03
N PRO A 21 -42.30 1.40 14.27
CA PRO A 21 -42.24 2.23 15.46
C PRO A 21 -40.89 2.26 16.18
N LEU A 22 -40.66 3.38 16.88
CA LEU A 22 -39.70 3.50 17.98
C LEU A 22 -39.93 2.40 19.01
N ARG A 23 -38.86 1.67 19.35
CA ARG A 23 -38.84 0.76 20.50
C ARG A 23 -38.03 1.37 21.64
N SER A 24 -38.75 1.53 22.73
CA SER A 24 -38.41 2.03 24.06
C SER A 24 -37.13 1.48 24.71
N SER A 25 -36.34 2.41 25.21
CA SER A 25 -35.83 2.51 26.59
C SER A 25 -36.01 1.28 27.50
N GLN A 26 -34.91 0.64 27.88
CA GLN A 26 -34.83 -0.13 29.12
C GLN A 26 -33.76 0.47 30.05
N LYS A 27 -34.25 1.21 31.05
CA LYS A 27 -33.63 1.39 32.35
C LYS A 27 -33.52 0.00 33.02
N LYS A 28 -32.34 -0.40 33.49
CA LYS A 28 -32.28 -1.18 34.75
C LYS A 28 -30.90 -1.18 35.42
N LYS A 29 -30.94 -0.71 36.67
CA LYS A 29 -30.21 -1.20 37.85
C LYS A 29 -28.70 -0.97 37.91
N GLN A 30 -28.35 0.20 38.45
CA GLN A 30 -27.26 0.31 39.42
C GLN A 30 -27.54 -0.63 40.60
N LYS A 31 -26.59 -1.51 40.90
CA LYS A 31 -26.52 -2.25 42.16
C LYS A 31 -25.18 -1.88 42.80
N ALA A 32 -25.26 -1.11 43.88
CA ALA A 32 -24.17 -0.93 44.80
C ALA A 32 -23.90 -2.27 45.52
N SER A 33 -22.64 -2.68 45.55
CA SER A 33 -22.16 -3.71 46.47
C SER A 33 -20.90 -3.21 47.15
N SER A 34 -21.09 -3.03 48.45
CA SER A 34 -20.14 -2.92 49.56
C SER A 34 -18.71 -3.39 49.33
N ALA A 35 -17.79 -2.55 49.80
CA ALA A 35 -16.44 -2.91 50.17
C ALA A 35 -16.44 -4.04 51.22
N ALA A 36 -15.72 -5.10 50.93
CA ALA A 36 -15.24 -6.07 51.91
C ALA A 36 -13.83 -6.47 51.49
N ASP A 37 -12.92 -6.43 52.45
CA ASP A 37 -11.53 -6.87 52.38
C ASP A 37 -11.37 -8.18 51.61
N ILE A 38 -10.60 -8.14 50.52
CA ILE A 38 -10.05 -9.33 49.88
C ILE A 38 -8.54 -9.26 50.08
N THR A 39 -8.08 -10.07 51.03
CA THR A 39 -6.70 -10.42 51.26
C THR A 39 -6.09 -10.90 49.93
N LEU A 40 -5.10 -10.14 49.43
CA LEU A 40 -4.34 -10.45 48.22
C LEU A 40 -3.58 -11.77 48.39
N VAL A 41 -4.20 -12.86 47.94
CA VAL A 41 -3.48 -14.07 47.58
C VAL A 41 -2.73 -13.75 46.28
N PRO A 42 -1.39 -13.86 46.23
CA PRO A 42 -0.66 -13.65 44.99
C PRO A 42 -1.12 -14.70 43.99
N LEU A 43 -1.82 -14.25 42.95
CA LEU A 43 -2.17 -15.06 41.80
C LEU A 43 -0.87 -15.62 41.19
N PRO A 44 -0.83 -16.93 40.85
CA PRO A 44 0.33 -17.52 40.21
C PRO A 44 0.64 -16.76 38.92
N GLU A 45 1.93 -16.50 38.70
CA GLU A 45 2.45 -15.82 37.53
C GLU A 45 1.74 -16.33 36.28
N SER A 46 0.98 -15.42 35.69
CA SER A 46 0.25 -15.63 34.45
C SER A 46 1.17 -16.27 33.41
N ILE A 47 0.65 -17.28 32.72
CA ILE A 47 1.14 -17.83 31.45
C ILE A 47 1.05 -16.72 30.39
N ALA A 48 1.82 -15.67 30.58
CA ALA A 48 1.88 -14.49 29.77
C ALA A 48 3.23 -14.52 29.05
N TYR A 49 3.20 -14.30 27.74
CA TYR A 49 4.34 -13.86 26.93
C TYR A 49 5.33 -14.85 26.31
N LEU A 50 5.03 -16.16 26.20
CA LEU A 50 5.78 -17.00 25.24
C LEU A 50 5.17 -17.07 23.83
N SER A 51 3.94 -16.57 23.64
CA SER A 51 3.26 -16.61 22.33
C SER A 51 3.44 -15.36 21.47
N GLY A 52 4.03 -14.27 22.00
CA GLY A 52 4.17 -12.99 21.28
C GLY A 52 5.35 -12.95 20.30
N LYS A 53 6.56 -13.27 20.79
CA LYS A 53 7.81 -13.18 19.99
C LYS A 53 7.86 -14.18 18.83
N GLN A 54 7.51 -15.43 19.10
CA GLN A 54 7.57 -16.49 18.08
C GLN A 54 6.56 -16.26 16.94
N ARG A 55 5.38 -15.70 17.26
CA ARG A 55 4.39 -15.31 16.24
C ARG A 55 4.88 -14.14 15.39
N SER A 56 5.60 -13.17 15.97
CA SER A 56 6.17 -12.06 15.21
C SER A 56 7.30 -12.49 14.27
N GLU A 57 8.17 -13.41 14.68
CA GLU A 57 9.28 -13.90 13.84
C GLU A 57 8.77 -14.75 12.67
N SER A 58 7.80 -15.65 12.92
CA SER A 58 7.19 -16.45 11.86
C SER A 58 6.46 -15.56 10.83
N ARG A 59 5.72 -14.54 11.30
CA ARG A 59 5.05 -13.59 10.41
C ARG A 59 6.06 -12.75 9.62
N TRP A 60 7.13 -12.28 10.26
CA TRP A 60 8.23 -11.56 9.60
C TRP A 60 8.87 -12.41 8.49
N ALA A 61 9.22 -13.66 8.79
CA ALA A 61 9.80 -14.59 7.81
C ALA A 61 8.86 -14.82 6.62
N LYS A 62 7.55 -14.91 6.86
CA LYS A 62 6.54 -15.02 5.79
C LYS A 62 6.51 -13.77 4.90
N CYS A 63 6.45 -12.57 5.49
CA CYS A 63 6.46 -11.32 4.75
C CYS A 63 7.77 -11.13 3.98
N TYR A 64 8.91 -11.48 4.59
CA TYR A 64 10.22 -11.42 3.93
C TYR A 64 10.30 -12.39 2.75
N LYS A 65 9.79 -13.62 2.90
CA LYS A 65 9.70 -14.58 1.79
C LYS A 65 8.85 -14.03 0.63
N GLN A 66 7.71 -13.40 0.92
CA GLN A 66 6.88 -12.74 -0.11
C GLN A 66 7.63 -11.61 -0.83
N PHE A 67 8.37 -10.77 -0.08
CA PHE A 67 9.24 -9.75 -0.65
C PHE A 67 10.29 -10.36 -1.58
N GLU A 68 10.97 -11.43 -1.18
CA GLU A 68 11.98 -12.09 -2.00
C GLU A 68 11.37 -12.65 -3.30
N GLU A 69 10.25 -13.36 -3.22
CA GLU A 69 9.57 -13.93 -4.40
C GLU A 69 9.15 -12.85 -5.39
N LEU A 70 8.51 -11.77 -4.92
CA LEU A 70 8.05 -10.68 -5.79
C LEU A 70 9.21 -9.84 -6.35
N SER A 71 10.24 -9.55 -5.54
CA SER A 71 11.41 -8.81 -6.03
C SER A 71 12.18 -9.59 -7.10
N GLN A 72 12.31 -10.92 -6.98
CA GLN A 72 12.89 -11.77 -8.03
C GLN A 72 12.06 -11.72 -9.30
N LEU A 73 10.73 -11.84 -9.20
CA LEU A 73 9.83 -11.77 -10.36
C LEU A 73 9.99 -10.44 -11.11
N VAL A 74 9.95 -9.32 -10.40
CA VAL A 74 10.09 -7.98 -10.99
C VAL A 74 11.47 -7.81 -11.65
N CYS A 75 12.54 -8.28 -11.01
CA CYS A 75 13.87 -8.25 -11.63
C CYS A 75 13.93 -9.11 -12.91
N ALA A 76 13.35 -10.32 -12.89
CA ALA A 76 13.33 -11.22 -14.05
C ALA A 76 12.55 -10.63 -15.24
N MET A 77 11.41 -9.98 -14.98
CA MET A 77 10.63 -9.31 -16.03
C MET A 77 11.43 -8.21 -16.73
N ASN A 78 12.23 -7.44 -15.98
CA ASN A 78 13.05 -6.37 -16.56
C ASN A 78 14.27 -6.90 -17.33
N SER A 79 14.87 -8.00 -16.90
CA SER A 79 15.98 -8.63 -17.63
C SER A 79 15.55 -9.17 -19.00
N SER A 80 14.33 -9.73 -19.10
CA SER A 80 13.78 -10.24 -20.36
C SER A 80 13.53 -9.13 -21.39
N VAL A 81 13.18 -7.92 -20.94
CA VAL A 81 12.89 -6.78 -21.83
C VAL A 81 14.18 -6.19 -22.43
N MET A 82 15.31 -6.31 -21.74
CA MET A 82 16.59 -5.79 -22.25
C MET A 82 17.23 -6.70 -23.30
N GLN A 83 17.10 -8.02 -23.15
CA GLN A 83 17.68 -8.98 -24.11
C GLN A 83 17.03 -8.94 -25.50
N THR A 84 15.77 -8.52 -25.61
CA THR A 84 15.08 -8.41 -26.91
C THR A 84 15.47 -7.17 -27.70
N LYS A 85 16.09 -6.17 -27.05
CA LYS A 85 16.48 -4.90 -27.71
C LYS A 85 17.91 -4.94 -28.25
N GLU A 86 18.82 -5.68 -27.62
CA GLU A 86 20.22 -5.81 -28.05
C GLU A 86 20.39 -6.61 -29.35
N ALA A 87 19.45 -7.50 -29.70
CA ALA A 87 19.52 -8.28 -30.93
C ALA A 87 19.21 -7.48 -32.22
N ALA A 88 18.84 -6.19 -32.10
CA ALA A 88 18.40 -5.38 -33.24
C ALA A 88 19.41 -4.30 -33.68
N GLU A 89 20.50 -4.05 -32.94
CA GLU A 89 21.47 -2.97 -33.24
C GLU A 89 22.92 -3.42 -33.01
N GLU A 90 23.40 -4.44 -33.73
CA GLU A 90 24.85 -4.65 -33.90
C GLU A 90 25.32 -3.90 -35.16
N SER A 91 25.93 -2.73 -34.97
CA SER A 91 26.86 -2.15 -35.94
C SER A 91 28.17 -1.76 -35.22
N PRO A 92 29.35 -2.07 -35.78
CA PRO A 92 30.61 -1.91 -35.07
C PRO A 92 31.14 -0.49 -35.21
N ILE A 93 31.31 0.23 -34.10
CA ILE A 93 32.13 1.45 -34.05
C ILE A 93 33.13 1.33 -32.89
N ASP A 94 34.38 1.11 -33.27
CA ASP A 94 35.58 1.23 -32.43
C ASP A 94 35.84 2.71 -32.09
N VAL A 95 35.74 3.11 -30.81
CA VAL A 95 36.53 4.25 -30.28
C VAL A 95 36.88 4.05 -28.81
N ALA A 96 38.16 4.29 -28.51
CA ALA A 96 38.84 4.07 -27.25
C ALA A 96 38.66 5.19 -26.20
N ASN A 97 38.90 4.77 -24.94
CA ASN A 97 39.46 5.48 -23.79
C ASN A 97 38.66 6.57 -23.07
N GLY A 98 38.40 6.30 -21.78
CA GLY A 98 38.08 7.28 -20.75
C GLY A 98 37.81 6.61 -19.41
N ALA A 99 38.84 6.43 -18.59
CA ALA A 99 38.74 5.84 -17.26
C ALA A 99 37.93 6.74 -16.31
N SER A 100 36.65 6.41 -16.14
CA SER A 100 35.80 6.96 -15.07
C SER A 100 35.74 5.94 -13.93
N THR A 101 36.41 6.24 -12.82
CA THR A 101 36.36 5.44 -11.59
C THR A 101 35.01 5.67 -10.90
N SER A 102 34.03 4.87 -11.27
CA SER A 102 32.71 4.84 -10.61
C SER A 102 32.79 4.10 -9.27
N PRO A 103 32.20 4.63 -8.18
CA PRO A 103 32.33 4.10 -6.82
C PRO A 103 31.50 2.85 -6.51
N LEU A 104 31.11 2.03 -7.50
CA LEU A 104 30.17 0.91 -7.34
C LEU A 104 30.83 -0.49 -7.28
N SER A 105 32.14 -0.57 -7.08
CA SER A 105 32.94 -1.78 -7.29
C SER A 105 32.80 -2.90 -6.24
N GLY A 106 31.78 -2.88 -5.38
CA GLY A 106 31.62 -3.87 -4.29
C GLY A 106 30.28 -4.62 -4.22
N LEU A 107 29.22 -4.14 -4.88
CA LEU A 107 27.89 -4.77 -4.77
C LEU A 107 27.67 -5.77 -5.90
N LYS A 108 27.24 -6.99 -5.54
CA LYS A 108 26.80 -7.98 -6.51
C LYS A 108 25.55 -7.43 -7.22
N VAL A 109 25.49 -7.53 -8.54
CA VAL A 109 24.35 -7.07 -9.37
C VAL A 109 23.02 -7.61 -8.84
N GLU A 110 23.02 -8.82 -8.27
CA GLU A 110 21.86 -9.47 -7.63
C GLU A 110 21.27 -8.71 -6.42
N GLN A 111 22.02 -7.78 -5.83
CA GLN A 111 21.62 -6.99 -4.67
C GLN A 111 21.04 -5.63 -5.05
N LEU A 112 21.05 -5.27 -6.33
CA LEU A 112 20.50 -4.01 -6.81
C LEU A 112 19.06 -4.22 -7.28
N PHE A 113 18.19 -3.27 -6.94
CA PHE A 113 16.79 -3.25 -7.36
C PHE A 113 16.49 -1.93 -8.07
N PRO A 114 15.85 -1.93 -9.27
CA PRO A 114 15.61 -0.70 -10.01
C PRO A 114 14.73 0.29 -9.24
N THR A 115 15.18 1.54 -9.11
CA THR A 115 14.48 2.59 -8.34
C THR A 115 13.06 2.84 -8.86
N LEU A 116 12.86 2.81 -10.18
CA LEU A 116 11.56 2.99 -10.82
C LEU A 116 10.53 1.90 -10.47
N GLN A 117 10.99 0.72 -10.05
CA GLN A 117 10.14 -0.42 -9.73
C GLN A 117 9.75 -0.51 -8.25
N VAL A 118 10.30 0.38 -7.40
CA VAL A 118 10.07 0.35 -5.95
C VAL A 118 8.60 0.55 -5.61
N GLY A 119 7.93 1.50 -6.28
CA GLY A 119 6.50 1.75 -6.09
C GLY A 119 5.63 0.57 -6.51
N TYR A 120 5.96 -0.07 -7.64
CA TYR A 120 5.27 -1.27 -8.10
C TYR A 120 5.40 -2.42 -7.08
N LEU A 121 6.63 -2.69 -6.62
CA LEU A 121 6.88 -3.74 -5.63
C LEU A 121 6.15 -3.48 -4.31
N ALA A 122 6.18 -2.25 -3.79
CA ALA A 122 5.49 -1.89 -2.56
C ALA A 122 3.97 -2.11 -2.66
N ARG A 123 3.36 -1.73 -3.79
CA ARG A 123 1.92 -1.95 -4.04
C ARG A 123 1.59 -3.43 -4.25
N ALA A 124 2.45 -4.19 -4.93
CA ALA A 124 2.29 -5.64 -5.09
C ALA A 124 2.39 -6.39 -3.75
N LEU A 125 3.11 -5.85 -2.77
CA LEU A 125 3.15 -6.34 -1.39
C LEU A 125 1.92 -5.92 -0.56
N GLY A 126 0.99 -5.20 -1.17
CA GLY A 126 -0.25 -4.73 -0.59
C GLY A 126 -0.14 -3.48 0.27
N LEU A 127 0.94 -2.72 0.14
CA LEU A 127 1.08 -1.41 0.78
C LEU A 127 0.39 -0.35 -0.07
N ASN A 128 -0.39 0.51 0.57
CA ASN A 128 -1.01 1.65 -0.08
C ASN A 128 -0.05 2.85 -0.03
N VAL A 129 0.89 2.91 -0.97
CA VAL A 129 1.92 3.97 -1.04
C VAL A 129 1.66 4.96 -2.18
N CYS A 130 1.64 6.24 -1.82
CA CYS A 130 1.56 7.35 -2.78
C CYS A 130 2.94 7.65 -3.40
N ASN A 131 2.99 8.44 -4.47
CA ASN A 131 4.26 8.70 -5.16
C ASN A 131 5.26 9.46 -4.27
N LYS A 132 4.77 10.36 -3.41
CA LYS A 132 5.61 11.05 -2.40
C LYS A 132 6.25 10.05 -1.42
N GLN A 133 5.49 9.05 -0.97
CA GLN A 133 5.99 8.00 -0.08
C GLN A 133 7.02 7.10 -0.77
N VAL A 134 6.84 6.78 -2.05
CA VAL A 134 7.81 6.01 -2.84
C VAL A 134 9.15 6.75 -2.92
N VAL A 135 9.11 8.05 -3.20
CA VAL A 135 10.32 8.89 -3.17
C VAL A 135 10.98 8.84 -1.79
N SER A 136 10.21 8.97 -0.71
CA SER A 136 10.75 8.86 0.64
C SER A 136 11.36 7.48 0.93
N ILE A 137 10.78 6.38 0.44
CA ILE A 137 11.37 5.03 0.57
C ILE A 137 12.73 4.96 -0.14
N VAL A 138 12.81 5.47 -1.37
CA VAL A 138 14.06 5.50 -2.14
C VAL A 138 15.11 6.34 -1.43
N GLU A 139 14.74 7.54 -0.97
CA GLU A 139 15.59 8.41 -0.15
C GLU A 139 15.99 7.77 1.18
N LEU A 140 15.20 6.86 1.72
CA LEU A 140 15.59 6.16 2.95
C LEU A 140 16.66 5.09 2.67
N VAL A 141 16.62 4.49 1.48
CA VAL A 141 17.45 3.33 1.10
C VAL A 141 18.75 3.72 0.38
N GLU A 142 18.69 4.63 -0.60
CA GLU A 142 19.87 5.08 -1.36
C GLU A 142 20.79 5.88 -0.45
N GLU A 143 22.10 5.58 -0.38
CA GLU A 143 23.03 6.39 0.43
C GLU A 143 23.31 7.76 -0.21
N ASN A 144 23.99 8.66 0.51
CA ASN A 144 24.32 10.01 0.01
C ASN A 144 25.01 9.93 -1.36
N GLY A 145 24.39 10.55 -2.36
CA GLY A 145 24.94 10.61 -3.71
C GLY A 145 23.88 10.95 -4.76
N PRO A 146 24.28 11.17 -6.01
CA PRO A 146 23.34 11.17 -7.13
C PRO A 146 22.62 9.82 -7.19
N SER A 147 21.33 9.82 -7.50
CA SER A 147 20.58 8.57 -7.65
C SER A 147 21.26 7.70 -8.70
N THR A 148 21.54 6.46 -8.32
CA THR A 148 22.20 5.50 -9.22
C THR A 148 21.20 4.83 -10.16
N GLY A 149 19.90 5.10 -9.99
CA GLY A 149 18.82 4.36 -10.64
C GLY A 149 18.55 2.99 -10.01
N PHE A 150 19.31 2.63 -8.96
CA PHE A 150 19.17 1.38 -8.23
C PHE A 150 19.23 1.61 -6.72
N VAL A 151 18.49 0.78 -5.99
CA VAL A 151 18.49 0.72 -4.53
C VAL A 151 19.03 -0.62 -4.04
N ASP A 152 19.62 -0.65 -2.85
CA ASP A 152 20.00 -1.91 -2.21
C ASP A 152 18.74 -2.71 -1.84
N ARG A 153 18.61 -3.89 -2.46
CA ARG A 153 17.45 -4.78 -2.30
C ARG A 153 17.26 -5.25 -0.87
N ARG A 154 18.34 -5.48 -0.11
CA ARG A 154 18.24 -5.91 1.29
C ARG A 154 17.70 -4.79 2.16
N LYS A 155 18.22 -3.56 2.01
CA LYS A 155 17.70 -2.37 2.70
C LYS A 155 16.23 -2.16 2.38
N LEU A 156 15.88 -2.24 1.10
CA LEU A 156 14.50 -2.12 0.64
C LEU A 156 13.59 -3.17 1.29
N GLY A 157 14.06 -4.42 1.37
CA GLY A 157 13.35 -5.51 2.05
C GLY A 157 13.04 -5.20 3.51
N TYR A 158 14.01 -4.67 4.27
CA TYR A 158 13.77 -4.26 5.65
C TYR A 158 12.70 -3.17 5.77
N VAL A 159 12.76 -2.15 4.91
CA VAL A 159 11.78 -1.04 4.93
C VAL A 159 10.38 -1.55 4.60
N LEU A 160 10.22 -2.31 3.51
CA LEU A 160 8.91 -2.76 3.06
C LEU A 160 8.31 -3.85 3.96
N VAL A 161 9.13 -4.79 4.45
CA VAL A 161 8.64 -5.83 5.38
C VAL A 161 8.23 -5.22 6.73
N ASP A 162 8.96 -4.23 7.24
CA ASP A 162 8.55 -3.51 8.45
C ASP A 162 7.21 -2.78 8.22
N ALA A 163 7.04 -2.17 7.05
CA ALA A 163 5.81 -1.51 6.67
C ALA A 163 4.62 -2.48 6.55
N MET A 164 4.82 -3.70 6.00
CA MET A 164 3.79 -4.75 5.96
C MET A 164 3.39 -5.23 7.35
N MET A 165 4.35 -5.25 8.29
CA MET A 165 4.12 -5.72 9.64
C MET A 165 3.42 -4.69 10.52
N THR A 166 3.80 -3.43 10.37
CA THR A 166 3.37 -2.31 11.22
C THR A 166 2.28 -1.44 10.61
N GLY A 167 2.14 -1.45 9.29
CA GLY A 167 1.29 -0.52 8.54
C GLY A 167 1.88 0.89 8.38
N THR A 168 3.14 1.09 8.81
CA THR A 168 3.77 2.42 8.80
C THR A 168 5.15 2.37 8.16
N LEU A 169 5.38 3.23 7.18
CA LEU A 169 6.71 3.47 6.63
C LEU A 169 7.53 4.30 7.63
N GLY A 170 8.76 3.87 7.89
CA GLY A 170 9.67 4.58 8.81
C GLY A 170 9.26 4.53 10.28
N GLY A 171 8.51 3.50 10.67
CA GLY A 171 7.99 3.34 12.03
C GLY A 171 9.07 3.16 13.11
N PRO A 172 8.68 3.16 14.40
CA PRO A 172 9.59 3.00 15.54
C PRO A 172 10.30 1.64 15.53
N THR A 173 9.73 0.62 14.88
CA THR A 173 10.34 -0.70 14.76
C THR A 173 11.59 -0.65 13.90
N LEU A 174 11.53 0.00 12.73
CA LEU A 174 12.69 0.24 11.87
C LEU A 174 13.80 1.02 12.59
N ARG A 175 13.43 2.01 13.42
CA ARG A 175 14.39 2.77 14.26
C ARG A 175 15.09 1.88 15.28
N LYS A 176 14.36 0.96 15.93
CA LYS A 176 14.93 -0.01 16.88
C LYS A 176 15.95 -0.92 16.22
N TYR A 177 15.72 -1.35 14.98
CA TYR A 177 16.68 -2.17 14.23
C TYR A 177 17.99 -1.42 13.94
N SER A 178 17.90 -0.13 13.62
CA SER A 178 19.09 0.73 13.42
C SER A 178 19.91 0.91 14.71
N THR A 179 19.25 1.10 15.87
CA THR A 179 19.92 1.30 17.16
C THR A 179 20.40 0.02 17.84
N ALA A 180 19.66 -1.09 17.69
CA ALA A 180 20.04 -2.36 18.31
C ALA A 180 21.28 -2.97 17.64
N SER A 181 21.43 -2.78 16.33
CA SER A 181 22.57 -3.31 15.60
C SER A 181 23.86 -2.51 15.79
N SER A 182 23.79 -1.26 16.27
CA SER A 182 24.96 -0.48 16.69
C SER A 182 25.49 -0.88 18.06
N ALA A 183 24.68 -1.58 18.87
CA ALA A 183 25.03 -2.05 20.22
C ALA A 183 25.26 -3.57 20.32
N ALA A 184 24.83 -4.37 19.35
CA ALA A 184 24.87 -5.82 19.43
C ALA A 184 25.94 -6.44 18.51
N THR A 185 26.95 -7.06 19.13
CA THR A 185 27.85 -8.06 18.55
C THR A 185 27.06 -9.35 18.24
N MET A 186 26.16 -9.32 17.26
CA MET A 186 25.51 -10.54 16.75
C MET A 186 26.48 -11.33 15.85
N PRO A 187 26.36 -12.67 15.79
CA PRO A 187 27.27 -13.50 15.03
C PRO A 187 27.20 -13.08 13.56
N ALA A 188 28.36 -12.66 13.06
CA ALA A 188 28.59 -12.32 11.68
C ALA A 188 28.10 -13.46 10.78
N VAL A 189 26.95 -13.26 10.13
CA VAL A 189 26.78 -13.80 8.78
C VAL A 189 27.69 -12.90 7.94
N GLU A 190 28.89 -13.40 7.65
CA GLU A 190 29.92 -12.70 6.88
C GLU A 190 29.32 -12.15 5.58
N GLY A 191 29.22 -10.83 5.50
CA GLY A 191 28.68 -10.14 4.34
C GLY A 191 28.08 -8.81 4.73
N SER A 192 28.95 -7.81 4.90
CA SER A 192 28.67 -6.37 4.92
C SER A 192 27.31 -6.01 5.51
N GLY A 193 27.26 -5.69 6.79
CA GLY A 193 26.03 -5.27 7.46
C GLY A 193 25.34 -4.15 6.68
N VAL A 194 24.25 -4.51 6.01
CA VAL A 194 23.49 -3.60 5.18
C VAL A 194 22.54 -2.86 6.10
N TYR A 195 22.91 -1.65 6.50
CA TYR A 195 22.17 -0.86 7.48
C TYR A 195 21.57 0.40 6.85
N LEU A 196 20.41 0.80 7.38
CA LEU A 196 19.83 2.12 7.13
C LEU A 196 20.53 3.16 8.01
N SER A 197 20.74 4.36 7.47
CA SER A 197 21.32 5.47 8.24
C SER A 197 20.41 5.85 9.40
N ALA A 198 20.97 5.85 10.62
CA ALA A 198 20.25 6.25 11.83
C ALA A 198 19.79 7.72 11.76
N GLU A 199 20.61 8.59 11.19
CA GLU A 199 20.30 10.01 10.99
C GLU A 199 19.09 10.19 10.09
N ARG A 200 19.04 9.45 8.97
CA ARG A 200 17.90 9.51 8.04
C ARG A 200 16.63 8.95 8.65
N LEU A 201 16.72 7.83 9.37
CA LEU A 201 15.56 7.28 10.08
C LEU A 201 15.02 8.25 11.15
N ALA A 202 15.90 9.05 11.77
CA ALA A 202 15.50 10.07 12.72
C ALA A 202 14.79 11.26 12.04
N SER A 203 15.28 11.70 10.88
CA SER A 203 14.66 12.78 10.09
C SER A 203 13.43 12.32 9.29
N PHE A 204 13.27 11.02 9.06
CA PHE A 204 12.16 10.44 8.32
C PHE A 204 10.86 10.55 9.12
N ALA A 205 9.88 11.26 8.58
CA ALA A 205 8.55 11.36 9.14
C ALA A 205 7.77 10.06 8.87
N PRO A 206 7.35 9.31 9.90
CA PRO A 206 6.58 8.09 9.69
C PRO A 206 5.28 8.37 8.95
N SER A 207 4.91 7.51 8.01
CA SER A 207 3.67 7.67 7.24
C SER A 207 2.88 6.37 7.17
N LEU A 208 1.56 6.47 7.20
CA LEU A 208 0.66 5.31 7.15
C LEU A 208 0.60 4.79 5.70
N CYS A 209 0.79 3.49 5.53
CA CYS A 209 0.70 2.82 4.23
C CYS A 209 -0.25 1.61 4.27
N VAL A 210 -1.15 1.57 5.25
CA VAL A 210 -2.22 0.58 5.33
C VAL A 210 -3.28 0.91 4.30
N ARG A 211 -3.81 -0.13 3.64
CA ARG A 211 -5.01 0.00 2.83
C ARG A 211 -6.18 0.53 3.67
N LYS A 212 -7.08 1.26 3.01
CA LYS A 212 -8.29 1.72 3.67
C LYS A 212 -9.24 0.54 3.86
N ASP A 213 -9.99 0.56 4.94
CA ASP A 213 -11.02 -0.42 5.20
C ASP A 213 -12.15 -0.30 4.17
N GLU A 214 -12.87 -1.40 3.96
CA GLU A 214 -14.00 -1.50 3.04
C GLU A 214 -15.02 -0.37 3.22
N MET A 215 -15.35 -0.01 4.47
CA MET A 215 -16.34 1.02 4.75
C MET A 215 -15.85 2.42 4.31
N THR A 216 -14.57 2.71 4.50
CA THR A 216 -13.96 3.96 4.02
C THR A 216 -13.95 4.02 2.49
N LEU A 217 -13.60 2.92 1.82
CA LEU A 217 -13.60 2.84 0.36
C LEU A 217 -15.02 2.97 -0.21
N LEU A 218 -15.98 2.27 0.38
CA LEU A 218 -17.39 2.33 0.00
C LEU A 218 -17.92 3.76 0.07
N ARG A 219 -17.64 4.47 1.17
CA ARG A 219 -18.03 5.89 1.32
C ARG A 219 -17.39 6.79 0.25
N ALA A 220 -16.17 6.49 -0.18
CA ALA A 220 -15.52 7.24 -1.24
C ALA A 220 -16.24 7.04 -2.59
N PHE A 221 -16.63 5.80 -2.91
CA PHE A 221 -17.42 5.52 -4.10
C PHE A 221 -18.84 6.10 -4.03
N GLU A 222 -19.51 6.00 -2.88
CA GLU A 222 -20.83 6.63 -2.66
C GLU A 222 -20.80 8.15 -2.85
N ALA A 223 -19.66 8.80 -2.58
CA ALA A 223 -19.48 10.23 -2.83
C ALA A 223 -19.34 10.58 -4.33
N LEU A 224 -18.93 9.62 -5.17
CA LEU A 224 -18.89 9.76 -6.63
C LEU A 224 -20.27 9.47 -7.27
N ASP A 225 -21.04 8.57 -6.66
CA ASP A 225 -22.40 8.20 -7.07
C ASP A 225 -23.44 9.18 -6.50
N ILE A 226 -23.50 10.37 -7.11
CA ILE A 226 -24.40 11.47 -6.70
C ILE A 226 -25.88 11.03 -6.64
N ASP A 227 -26.28 10.11 -7.52
CA ASP A 227 -27.65 9.62 -7.63
C ASP A 227 -27.93 8.42 -6.69
N HIS A 228 -26.91 7.93 -5.98
CA HIS A 228 -26.98 6.76 -5.07
C HIS A 228 -27.59 5.50 -5.72
N ARG A 229 -27.17 5.22 -6.95
CA ARG A 229 -27.68 4.09 -7.76
C ARG A 229 -27.07 2.75 -7.37
N GLY A 230 -25.91 2.78 -6.70
CA GLY A 230 -25.16 1.57 -6.33
C GLY A 230 -24.14 1.13 -7.40
N TYR A 231 -23.95 1.92 -8.46
CA TYR A 231 -22.98 1.68 -9.52
C TYR A 231 -22.44 3.00 -10.08
N LEU A 232 -21.26 2.94 -10.70
CA LEU A 232 -20.65 4.07 -11.39
C LEU A 232 -20.58 3.81 -12.90
N GLU A 233 -20.74 4.89 -13.66
CA GLU A 233 -20.51 4.94 -15.09
C GLU A 233 -19.05 5.34 -15.40
N GLU A 234 -18.60 5.03 -16.62
CA GLU A 234 -17.22 5.26 -17.06
C GLU A 234 -16.81 6.72 -16.89
N ASP A 235 -17.66 7.66 -17.31
CA ASP A 235 -17.38 9.09 -17.25
C ASP A 235 -17.16 9.58 -15.81
N GLN A 236 -17.89 9.01 -14.84
CA GLN A 236 -17.76 9.37 -13.43
C GLN A 236 -16.41 8.90 -12.87
N ILE A 237 -16.02 7.66 -13.16
CA ILE A 237 -14.73 7.09 -12.74
C ILE A 237 -13.58 7.84 -13.42
N ARG A 238 -13.66 8.04 -14.73
CA ARG A 238 -12.66 8.74 -15.53
C ARG A 238 -12.43 10.16 -15.01
N THR A 239 -13.51 10.90 -14.77
CA THR A 239 -13.42 12.25 -14.21
C THR A 239 -12.78 12.26 -12.83
N ALA A 240 -13.15 11.32 -11.95
CA ALA A 240 -12.62 11.25 -10.60
C ALA A 240 -11.11 10.93 -10.57
N LEU A 241 -10.67 10.00 -11.42
CA LEU A 241 -9.29 9.50 -11.41
C LEU A 241 -8.33 10.35 -12.22
N MET A 242 -8.80 11.05 -13.26
CA MET A 242 -7.93 11.92 -14.06
C MET A 242 -7.77 13.31 -13.43
N ASN A 243 -8.72 13.78 -12.62
CA ASN A 243 -8.69 15.14 -12.05
C ASN A 243 -8.20 15.20 -10.58
N GLY A 244 -7.71 14.08 -10.02
CA GLY A 244 -7.20 14.02 -8.65
C GLY A 244 -5.81 14.64 -8.46
N GLU A 245 -5.32 14.66 -7.21
CA GLU A 245 -3.92 15.04 -6.91
C GLU A 245 -2.91 14.03 -7.48
N GLU A 246 -3.31 12.76 -7.58
CA GLU A 246 -2.57 11.69 -8.24
C GLU A 246 -3.39 11.20 -9.45
N SER A 247 -3.36 12.00 -10.52
CA SER A 247 -4.04 11.67 -11.78
C SER A 247 -3.49 10.39 -12.41
N LEU A 248 -4.39 9.49 -12.79
CA LEU A 248 -4.05 8.35 -13.64
C LEU A 248 -4.00 8.76 -15.12
N LEU A 249 -3.18 8.05 -15.89
CA LEU A 249 -3.18 8.16 -17.35
C LEU A 249 -4.49 7.60 -17.92
N ALA A 250 -4.90 8.09 -19.08
CA ALA A 250 -6.13 7.64 -19.73
C ALA A 250 -6.11 6.12 -19.97
N GLU A 251 -4.97 5.58 -20.39
CA GLU A 251 -4.78 4.15 -20.62
C GLU A 251 -4.88 3.33 -19.33
N GLU A 252 -4.40 3.86 -18.21
CA GLU A 252 -4.50 3.20 -16.90
C GLU A 252 -5.96 3.16 -16.43
N VAL A 253 -6.70 4.25 -16.64
CA VAL A 253 -8.13 4.32 -16.35
C VAL A 253 -8.91 3.34 -17.22
N ASP A 254 -8.59 3.24 -18.51
CA ASP A 254 -9.24 2.30 -19.43
C ASP A 254 -9.02 0.85 -18.99
N ILE A 255 -7.78 0.48 -18.62
CA ILE A 255 -7.46 -0.86 -18.10
C ILE A 255 -8.23 -1.14 -16.81
N MET A 256 -8.27 -0.17 -15.90
CA MET A 256 -8.98 -0.31 -14.64
C MET A 256 -10.49 -0.43 -14.86
N TRP A 257 -11.06 0.37 -15.76
CA TRP A 257 -12.47 0.29 -16.14
C TRP A 257 -12.80 -1.09 -16.72
N MET A 258 -11.97 -1.60 -17.64
CA MET A 258 -12.16 -2.94 -18.19
C MET A 258 -12.12 -4.05 -17.11
N ALA A 259 -11.34 -3.87 -16.05
CA ALA A 259 -11.30 -4.80 -14.93
C ALA A 259 -12.51 -4.66 -13.99
N MET A 260 -13.10 -3.46 -13.90
CA MET A 260 -14.20 -3.16 -12.97
C MET A 260 -15.60 -3.27 -13.59
N CYS A 261 -15.71 -3.15 -14.89
CA CYS A 261 -16.99 -3.05 -15.57
C CYS A 261 -17.62 -4.44 -15.73
N ASP A 262 -18.90 -4.57 -15.39
CA ASP A 262 -19.68 -5.76 -15.74
C ASP A 262 -19.94 -5.77 -17.26
N PRO A 263 -19.50 -6.82 -17.99
CA PRO A 263 -19.66 -6.89 -19.43
C PRO A 263 -21.13 -6.91 -19.91
N GLU A 264 -22.09 -7.27 -19.05
CA GLU A 264 -23.50 -7.29 -19.41
C GLU A 264 -24.17 -5.92 -19.29
N THR A 265 -23.88 -5.20 -18.21
CA THR A 265 -24.55 -3.93 -17.88
C THR A 265 -23.73 -2.68 -18.22
N ASN A 266 -22.45 -2.86 -18.56
CA ASN A 266 -21.48 -1.80 -18.77
C ASN A 266 -21.40 -0.80 -17.59
N CYS A 267 -21.57 -1.32 -16.37
CA CYS A 267 -21.58 -0.54 -15.12
C CYS A 267 -20.61 -1.15 -14.10
N ALA A 268 -20.03 -0.32 -13.23
CA ALA A 268 -19.16 -0.77 -12.15
C ALA A 268 -19.88 -0.74 -10.79
N TYR A 269 -20.25 -1.92 -10.26
CA TYR A 269 -20.90 -2.05 -8.96
C TYR A 269 -19.89 -1.94 -7.80
N TYR A 270 -19.72 -0.73 -7.28
CA TYR A 270 -18.62 -0.38 -6.37
C TYR A 270 -18.61 -1.08 -5.01
N ARG A 271 -19.71 -1.74 -4.59
CA ARG A 271 -19.72 -2.52 -3.35
C ARG A 271 -18.76 -3.70 -3.41
N ASP A 272 -18.81 -4.44 -4.51
CA ASP A 272 -17.96 -5.62 -4.71
C ASP A 272 -16.49 -5.18 -4.80
N PHE A 273 -16.22 -4.04 -5.45
CA PHE A 273 -14.87 -3.48 -5.55
C PHE A 273 -14.33 -2.96 -4.22
N ALA A 274 -15.15 -2.33 -3.38
CA ALA A 274 -14.72 -1.88 -2.06
C ALA A 274 -14.30 -3.07 -1.18
N GLU A 275 -15.01 -4.19 -1.26
CA GLU A 275 -14.67 -5.44 -0.56
C GLU A 275 -13.34 -6.02 -1.07
N ILE A 276 -13.16 -6.10 -2.40
CA ILE A 276 -11.94 -6.60 -3.02
C ILE A 276 -10.74 -5.72 -2.66
N LEU A 277 -10.85 -4.41 -2.87
CA LEU A 277 -9.74 -3.46 -2.63
C LEU A 277 -9.29 -3.42 -1.16
N ALA A 278 -10.19 -3.73 -0.23
CA ALA A 278 -9.88 -3.80 1.20
C ALA A 278 -9.21 -5.12 1.63
N ARG A 279 -9.23 -6.19 0.83
CA ARG A 279 -8.95 -7.57 1.28
C ARG A 279 -7.63 -8.22 0.84
N GLU A 280 -7.39 -8.47 -0.45
CA GLU A 280 -6.78 -7.47 -1.32
C GLU A 280 -5.52 -6.96 -0.65
#